data_AF-A0A1H9YN61-F1
#
_entry.id   AF-A0A1H9YN61-F1
#
_cell.length_a   1.000
_cell.length_b   1.000
_cell.length_c   1.000
_cell.angle_alpha   90.00
_cell.angle_beta   90.00
_cell.angle_gamma   90.00
#
_symmetry.space_group_name_H-M   'P 1'
#
loop_
_entity.id
_entity.type
_entity.pdbx_description
1 polymer ?
#
loop_
_entity_poly.entity_id
_entity_poly.type
_entity_poly.pdbx_seq_one_letter_code
_entity_poly.pdbx_strand_id
1 'polypeptide(L)'
;MNLRNLATGGDPRKALATKFFQSRQAEAFLSIVAHRERRIMEAVVDLQEATDADIDVIDGVPSVDDRVEQIRSMALAMIDESLPEWYITEAMDLENAEEAAQYADLTADEWETTKETWADRYREQGIEGDVDELATAHIRARFDIDDLETFREAVVEWPDDRQRAVLEEALAGGLEMAEQGIEDVTEELEDR
;
A
#
# COMPACT_ATOMS: atom_id res chain seq x y z
N MET A 1 26.41 -5.13 -32.47
CA MET A 1 25.06 -5.56 -32.07
C MET A 1 25.19 -6.96 -31.48
N ASN A 2 25.08 -7.09 -30.16
CA ASN A 2 25.51 -8.29 -29.42
C ASN A 2 24.31 -9.22 -29.17
N LEU A 3 24.42 -10.48 -29.60
CA LEU A 3 23.36 -11.48 -29.62
C LEU A 3 22.83 -11.91 -28.23
N ARG A 4 23.42 -11.39 -27.14
CA ARG A 4 22.96 -11.60 -25.76
C ARG A 4 21.75 -10.77 -25.36
N ASN A 5 21.48 -9.65 -26.03
CA ASN A 5 20.31 -8.82 -25.71
C ASN A 5 19.00 -9.37 -26.28
N LEU A 6 19.04 -10.38 -27.17
CA LEU A 6 17.83 -10.96 -27.76
C LEU A 6 17.20 -12.09 -26.92
N ALA A 7 17.92 -12.62 -25.92
CA ALA A 7 17.48 -13.82 -25.19
C ALA A 7 16.92 -13.53 -23.78
N THR A 8 17.05 -12.30 -23.27
CA THR A 8 16.61 -11.97 -21.90
C THR A 8 15.47 -10.97 -21.80
N GLY A 9 15.08 -10.29 -22.87
CA GLY A 9 13.86 -9.44 -22.91
C GLY A 9 13.69 -8.34 -21.84
N GLY A 10 14.63 -8.20 -20.90
CA GLY A 10 14.51 -7.36 -19.71
C GLY A 10 15.85 -7.10 -19.03
N ASP A 11 15.85 -6.13 -18.11
CA ASP A 11 17.04 -5.66 -17.37
C ASP A 11 17.64 -6.79 -16.53
N PRO A 12 18.90 -7.22 -16.79
CA PRO A 12 19.55 -8.28 -16.02
C PRO A 12 19.69 -7.95 -14.53
N ARG A 13 19.64 -6.67 -14.12
CA ARG A 13 19.64 -6.27 -12.72
C ARG A 13 18.32 -6.59 -12.04
N LYS A 14 17.19 -6.28 -12.69
CA LYS A 14 15.85 -6.66 -12.22
C LYS A 14 15.76 -8.17 -12.02
N ALA A 15 16.18 -8.95 -13.02
CA ALA A 15 16.17 -10.41 -12.95
C ALA A 15 17.03 -10.98 -11.79
N LEU A 16 18.13 -10.31 -11.42
CA LEU A 16 18.96 -10.70 -10.28
C LEU A 16 18.29 -10.32 -8.95
N ALA A 17 17.69 -9.13 -8.87
CA ALA A 17 16.96 -8.66 -7.68
C ALA A 17 15.75 -9.56 -7.38
N THR A 18 14.92 -9.86 -8.39
CA THR A 18 13.79 -10.78 -8.28
C THR A 18 14.23 -12.15 -7.77
N LYS A 19 15.31 -12.71 -8.34
CA LYS A 19 15.86 -13.99 -7.88
C LYS A 19 16.37 -13.95 -6.44
N PHE A 20 16.95 -12.84 -6.02
CA PHE A 20 17.36 -12.66 -4.63
C PHE A 20 16.15 -12.71 -3.70
N PHE A 21 15.11 -11.91 -3.96
CA PHE A 21 13.89 -11.90 -3.12
C PHE A 21 13.07 -13.20 -3.18
N GLN A 22 13.29 -14.05 -4.19
CA GLN A 22 12.73 -15.41 -4.26
C GLN A 22 13.62 -16.48 -3.60
N SER A 23 14.81 -16.11 -3.12
CA SER A 23 15.77 -17.06 -2.55
C SER A 23 15.55 -17.32 -1.05
N ARG A 24 16.07 -18.45 -0.56
CA ARG A 24 16.13 -18.77 0.87
C ARG A 24 16.98 -17.76 1.66
N GLN A 25 17.93 -17.09 1.01
CA GLN A 25 18.77 -16.08 1.66
C GLN A 25 17.96 -14.82 1.97
N ALA A 26 17.12 -14.36 1.04
CA ALA A 26 16.22 -13.23 1.31
C ALA A 26 15.17 -13.60 2.36
N GLU A 27 14.60 -14.80 2.29
CA GLU A 27 13.69 -15.32 3.31
C GLU A 27 14.31 -15.25 4.71
N ALA A 28 15.52 -15.80 4.90
CA ALA A 28 16.20 -15.77 6.19
C ALA A 28 16.48 -14.34 6.68
N PHE A 29 16.84 -13.43 5.77
CA PHE A 29 17.06 -12.02 6.11
C PHE A 29 15.76 -11.33 6.55
N LEU A 30 14.69 -11.48 5.76
CA LEU A 30 13.37 -10.90 6.06
C LEU A 30 12.81 -11.46 7.37
N SER A 31 12.96 -12.77 7.63
CA SER A 31 12.51 -13.37 8.88
C SER A 31 13.23 -12.79 10.10
N ILE A 32 14.50 -12.41 10.00
CA ILE A 32 15.23 -11.76 11.11
C ILE A 32 14.59 -10.41 11.43
N VAL A 33 14.28 -9.62 10.39
CA VAL A 33 13.65 -8.30 10.54
C VAL A 33 12.25 -8.46 11.15
N ALA A 34 11.42 -9.31 10.56
CA ALA A 34 10.05 -9.56 11.04
C ALA A 34 10.02 -10.10 12.49
N HIS A 35 10.94 -11.01 12.86
CA HIS A 35 11.06 -11.45 14.26
C HIS A 35 11.43 -10.31 15.20
N ARG A 36 12.28 -9.38 14.76
CA ARG A 36 12.69 -8.25 15.60
C ARG A 36 11.54 -7.27 15.79
N GLU A 37 10.83 -6.94 14.72
CA GLU A 37 9.65 -6.08 14.72
C GLU A 37 8.55 -6.63 15.62
N ARG A 38 8.20 -7.91 15.44
CA ARG A 38 7.21 -8.60 16.29
C ARG A 38 7.58 -8.53 17.77
N ARG A 39 8.85 -8.78 18.12
CA ARG A 39 9.30 -8.70 19.51
C ARG A 39 9.21 -7.29 20.11
N ILE A 40 9.32 -6.25 19.29
CA ILE A 40 9.15 -4.88 19.74
C ILE A 40 7.67 -4.62 20.00
N MET A 41 6.80 -4.97 19.04
CA MET A 41 5.34 -4.85 19.21
C MET A 41 4.82 -5.62 20.42
N GLU A 42 5.23 -6.90 20.60
CA GLU A 42 4.84 -7.70 21.77
C GLU A 42 5.29 -7.05 23.09
N ALA A 43 6.48 -6.43 23.13
CA ALA A 43 6.95 -5.74 24.32
C ALA A 43 6.16 -4.45 24.63
N VAL A 44 5.65 -3.77 23.59
CA VAL A 44 4.77 -2.61 23.75
C VAL A 44 3.39 -3.04 24.20
N VAL A 45 2.84 -4.12 23.65
CA VAL A 45 1.58 -4.72 24.14
C VAL A 45 1.70 -5.09 25.62
N ASP A 46 2.77 -5.80 26.00
CA ASP A 46 3.03 -6.14 27.41
C ASP A 46 3.10 -4.88 28.30
N LEU A 47 3.65 -3.78 27.79
CA LEU A 47 3.71 -2.49 28.50
C LEU A 47 2.33 -1.85 28.65
N GLN A 48 1.54 -1.83 27.57
CA GLN A 48 0.19 -1.27 27.56
C GLN A 48 -0.71 -2.05 28.53
N GLU A 49 -0.71 -3.38 28.47
CA GLU A 49 -1.51 -4.25 29.34
C GLU A 49 -1.09 -4.18 30.82
N ALA A 50 0.21 -3.97 31.09
CA ALA A 50 0.71 -3.86 32.46
C ALA A 50 0.36 -2.51 33.11
N THR A 51 -0.03 -1.53 32.31
CA THR A 51 -0.43 -0.22 32.81
C THR A 51 -1.92 -0.27 33.12
N ASP A 52 -2.36 0.09 34.33
CA ASP A 52 -3.79 0.27 34.70
C ASP A 52 -4.39 1.53 34.02
N ALA A 53 -3.97 1.81 32.79
CA ALA A 53 -4.30 2.95 31.96
C ALA A 53 -5.49 2.61 31.07
N ASP A 54 -6.36 3.59 30.79
CA ASP A 54 -7.45 3.46 29.82
C ASP A 54 -6.91 3.73 28.40
N ILE A 55 -5.99 2.88 27.95
CA ILE A 55 -5.34 2.96 26.64
C ILE A 55 -5.79 1.81 25.74
N ASP A 56 -5.98 2.12 24.46
CA ASP A 56 -6.27 1.10 23.45
C ASP A 56 -5.01 0.26 23.22
N VAL A 57 -5.08 -1.01 23.61
CA VAL A 57 -3.99 -1.96 23.40
C VAL A 57 -3.89 -2.30 21.91
N ILE A 58 -2.67 -2.35 21.38
CA ILE A 58 -2.43 -2.78 20.00
C ILE A 58 -3.01 -4.19 19.81
N ASP A 59 -4.04 -4.30 18.95
CA ASP A 59 -4.64 -5.58 18.59
C ASP A 59 -3.95 -6.19 17.36
N GLY A 60 -3.89 -7.52 17.30
CA GLY A 60 -3.52 -8.23 16.07
C GLY A 60 -2.06 -8.07 15.63
N VAL A 61 -1.08 -8.24 16.53
CA VAL A 61 0.35 -8.26 16.18
C VAL A 61 0.62 -9.25 15.02
N PRO A 62 1.11 -8.78 13.86
CA PRO A 62 1.31 -9.63 12.69
C PRO A 62 2.19 -10.86 12.96
N SER A 63 1.91 -11.95 12.25
CA SER A 63 2.81 -13.11 12.28
C SER A 63 4.11 -12.79 11.54
N VAL A 64 5.18 -13.50 11.89
CA VAL A 64 6.48 -13.35 11.22
C VAL A 64 6.37 -13.71 9.75
N ASP A 65 5.57 -14.74 9.43
CA ASP A 65 5.40 -15.21 8.06
C ASP A 65 4.62 -14.18 7.22
N ASP A 66 3.53 -13.62 7.77
CA ASP A 66 2.76 -12.57 7.10
C ASP A 66 3.63 -11.33 6.84
N ARG A 67 4.44 -10.94 7.83
CA ARG A 67 5.33 -9.77 7.69
C ARG A 67 6.45 -10.03 6.67
N VAL A 68 6.99 -11.25 6.61
CA VAL A 68 7.97 -11.64 5.58
C VAL A 68 7.35 -11.61 4.19
N GLU A 69 6.11 -12.09 4.05
CA GLU A 69 5.38 -12.08 2.79
C GLU A 69 5.11 -10.65 2.34
N GLN A 70 4.62 -9.79 3.21
CA GLN A 70 4.33 -8.38 2.93
C GLN A 70 5.58 -7.60 2.48
N ILE A 71 6.70 -7.70 3.21
CA ILE A 71 7.93 -6.99 2.82
C ILE A 71 8.46 -7.54 1.49
N ARG A 72 8.33 -8.86 1.26
CA ARG A 72 8.76 -9.49 0.01
C ARG A 72 7.90 -9.06 -1.17
N SER A 73 6.57 -9.07 -1.04
CA SER A 73 5.64 -8.70 -2.11
C SER A 73 5.84 -7.24 -2.51
N MET A 74 5.99 -6.34 -1.53
CA MET A 74 6.32 -4.93 -1.78
C MET A 74 7.66 -4.78 -2.51
N ALA A 75 8.71 -5.47 -2.06
CA ALA A 75 10.03 -5.40 -2.70
C ALA A 75 10.00 -5.91 -4.15
N LEU A 76 9.16 -6.91 -4.45
CA LEU A 76 8.95 -7.39 -5.82
C LEU A 76 8.16 -6.37 -6.65
N ALA A 77 7.12 -5.76 -6.08
CA ALA A 77 6.35 -4.71 -6.74
C ALA A 77 7.23 -3.50 -7.12
N MET A 78 8.17 -3.10 -6.25
CA MET A 78 9.16 -2.09 -6.59
C MET A 78 10.05 -2.46 -7.78
N ILE A 79 10.48 -3.72 -7.87
CA ILE A 79 11.36 -4.19 -8.96
C ILE A 79 10.62 -4.17 -10.29
N ASP A 80 9.34 -4.54 -10.24
CA ASP A 80 8.47 -4.65 -11.41
C ASP A 80 7.74 -3.35 -11.76
N GLU A 81 7.99 -2.25 -11.03
CA GLU A 81 7.36 -0.94 -11.21
C GLU A 81 5.83 -0.96 -10.98
N SER A 82 5.34 -1.92 -10.20
CA SER A 82 3.93 -2.11 -9.83
C SER A 82 3.62 -1.74 -8.38
N LEU A 83 4.49 -0.93 -7.75
CA LEU A 83 4.29 -0.48 -6.37
C LEU A 83 2.93 0.24 -6.14
N PRO A 84 2.48 1.14 -7.04
CA PRO A 84 1.16 1.76 -6.92
C PRO A 84 0.01 0.75 -6.79
N GLU A 85 -0.01 -0.22 -7.71
CA GLU A 85 -1.03 -1.28 -7.80
C GLU A 85 -1.00 -2.17 -6.55
N TRP A 86 0.20 -2.54 -6.11
CA TRP A 86 0.42 -3.31 -4.88
C TRP A 86 -0.13 -2.57 -3.67
N TYR A 87 0.16 -1.29 -3.50
CA TYR A 87 -0.29 -0.53 -2.33
C TYR A 87 -1.81 -0.39 -2.29
N ILE A 88 -2.44 -0.10 -3.43
CA ILE A 88 -3.91 -0.01 -3.51
C ILE A 88 -4.56 -1.34 -3.14
N THR A 89 -3.96 -2.47 -3.55
CA THR A 89 -4.53 -3.80 -3.32
C THR A 89 -4.28 -4.33 -1.90
N GLU A 90 -3.08 -4.11 -1.37
CA GLU A 90 -2.60 -4.82 -0.18
C GLU A 90 -2.56 -3.95 1.08
N ALA A 91 -2.58 -2.61 0.95
CA ALA A 91 -2.40 -1.69 2.06
C ALA A 91 -3.56 -0.71 2.23
N MET A 92 -4.23 -0.31 1.15
CA MET A 92 -5.39 0.57 1.23
C MET A 92 -6.65 -0.22 1.60
N ASP A 93 -7.39 0.27 2.61
CA ASP A 93 -8.74 -0.21 2.90
C ASP A 93 -9.74 0.45 1.94
N LEU A 94 -9.93 -0.17 0.79
CA LEU A 94 -10.77 0.36 -0.30
C LEU A 94 -11.72 -0.71 -0.83
N GLU A 95 -13.00 -0.35 -1.04
CA GLU A 95 -13.94 -1.25 -1.71
C GLU A 95 -13.50 -1.48 -3.17
N ASN A 96 -13.51 -2.74 -3.62
CA ASN A 96 -13.06 -3.11 -4.96
C ASN A 96 -11.62 -2.65 -5.28
N ALA A 97 -10.71 -2.73 -4.30
CA ALA A 97 -9.29 -2.38 -4.44
C ALA A 97 -8.60 -2.96 -5.70
N GLU A 98 -8.87 -4.23 -6.05
CA GLU A 98 -8.33 -4.84 -7.28
C GLU A 98 -8.80 -4.13 -8.57
N GLU A 99 -10.03 -3.61 -8.58
CA GLU A 99 -10.54 -2.80 -9.71
C GLU A 99 -9.92 -1.40 -9.69
N ALA A 100 -9.76 -0.80 -8.51
CA ALA A 100 -9.13 0.51 -8.34
C ALA A 100 -7.66 0.51 -8.78
N ALA A 101 -6.91 -0.55 -8.48
CA ALA A 101 -5.50 -0.70 -8.86
C ALA A 101 -5.25 -0.58 -10.37
N GLN A 102 -6.24 -0.85 -11.22
CA GLN A 102 -6.13 -0.70 -12.67
C GLN A 102 -6.00 0.76 -13.13
N TYR A 103 -6.34 1.71 -12.26
CA TYR A 103 -6.24 3.15 -12.51
C TYR A 103 -5.00 3.77 -11.86
N ALA A 104 -4.09 2.94 -11.33
CA ALA A 104 -2.87 3.41 -10.71
C ALA A 104 -1.90 3.99 -11.74
N ASP A 105 -1.26 5.11 -11.39
CA ASP A 105 -0.22 5.77 -12.19
C ASP A 105 -0.64 6.14 -13.62
N LEU A 106 -1.93 6.41 -13.85
CA LEU A 106 -2.40 6.88 -15.15
C LEU A 106 -1.87 8.30 -15.44
N THR A 107 -1.53 8.53 -16.70
CA THR A 107 -1.24 9.89 -17.18
C THR A 107 -2.49 10.77 -17.14
N ALA A 108 -2.32 12.09 -17.16
CA ALA A 108 -3.44 13.03 -17.19
C ALA A 108 -4.41 12.77 -18.36
N ASP A 109 -3.89 12.42 -19.55
CA ASP A 109 -4.73 12.14 -20.72
C ASP A 109 -5.51 10.81 -20.57
N GLU A 110 -4.89 9.79 -19.97
CA GLU A 110 -5.55 8.51 -19.67
C GLU A 110 -6.61 8.67 -18.58
N TRP A 111 -6.36 9.55 -17.60
CA TRP A 111 -7.33 9.87 -16.56
C TRP A 111 -8.57 10.57 -17.13
N GLU A 112 -8.38 11.59 -17.98
CA GLU A 112 -9.51 12.26 -18.65
C GLU A 112 -10.31 11.27 -19.52
N THR A 113 -9.62 10.42 -20.28
CA THR A 113 -10.26 9.37 -21.09
C THR A 113 -11.06 8.38 -20.23
N THR A 114 -10.55 8.06 -19.03
CA THR A 114 -11.21 7.18 -18.07
C THR A 114 -12.51 7.80 -17.56
N LYS A 115 -12.48 9.07 -17.15
CA LYS A 115 -13.69 9.80 -16.73
C LYS A 115 -14.73 9.87 -17.84
N GLU A 116 -14.32 10.17 -19.07
CA GLU A 116 -15.23 10.18 -20.23
C GLU A 116 -15.86 8.80 -20.46
N THR A 117 -15.07 7.72 -20.38
CA THR A 117 -15.55 6.35 -20.53
C THR A 117 -16.59 5.98 -19.47
N TRP A 118 -16.37 6.38 -18.23
CA TRP A 118 -17.36 6.18 -17.18
C TRP A 118 -18.62 7.00 -17.45
N ALA A 119 -18.48 8.29 -17.75
CA ALA A 119 -19.61 9.17 -18.05
C ALA A 119 -20.48 8.63 -19.21
N ASP A 120 -19.85 8.14 -20.27
CA ASP A 120 -20.56 7.57 -21.42
C ASP A 120 -21.37 6.32 -21.04
N ARG A 121 -20.85 5.44 -20.18
CA ARG A 121 -21.61 4.29 -19.67
C ARG A 121 -22.86 4.71 -18.90
N TYR A 122 -22.82 5.81 -18.15
CA TYR A 122 -24.01 6.34 -17.46
C TYR A 122 -24.99 7.00 -18.43
N ARG A 123 -24.49 7.73 -19.44
CA ARG A 123 -25.32 8.33 -20.49
C ARG A 123 -26.04 7.28 -21.33
N GLU A 124 -25.39 6.16 -21.63
CA GLU A 124 -26.00 5.01 -22.30
C GLU A 124 -27.17 4.41 -21.50
N GLN A 125 -27.17 4.58 -20.18
CA GLN A 125 -28.25 4.18 -19.27
C GLN A 125 -29.32 5.26 -19.09
N GLY A 126 -29.19 6.40 -19.79
CA GLY A 126 -30.13 7.52 -19.73
C GLY A 126 -29.93 8.45 -18.54
N ILE A 127 -28.78 8.39 -17.88
CA ILE A 127 -28.43 9.28 -16.76
C ILE A 127 -27.76 10.53 -17.34
N GLU A 128 -28.34 11.69 -17.05
CA GLU A 128 -27.82 13.00 -17.48
C GLU A 128 -26.87 13.59 -16.42
N GLY A 129 -25.81 14.23 -16.87
CA GLY A 129 -24.80 14.87 -16.02
C GLY A 129 -23.56 15.26 -16.82
N ASP A 130 -22.76 16.18 -16.27
CA ASP A 130 -21.44 16.45 -16.83
C ASP A 130 -20.47 15.28 -16.57
N VAL A 131 -19.27 15.33 -17.16
CA VAL A 131 -18.30 14.21 -17.06
C VAL A 131 -17.86 13.99 -15.61
N ASP A 132 -17.59 15.06 -14.87
CA ASP A 132 -17.06 14.97 -13.51
C ASP A 132 -18.16 14.56 -12.51
N GLU A 133 -19.40 15.00 -12.70
CA GLU A 133 -20.57 14.56 -11.93
C GLU A 133 -20.79 13.05 -12.08
N LEU A 134 -20.76 12.53 -13.31
CA LEU A 134 -20.99 11.12 -13.59
C LEU A 134 -19.81 10.25 -13.16
N ALA A 135 -18.58 10.73 -13.32
CA ALA A 135 -17.39 10.06 -12.82
C ALA A 135 -17.36 10.04 -11.27
N THR A 136 -17.78 11.12 -10.61
CA THR A 136 -17.97 11.14 -9.14
C THR A 136 -19.02 10.12 -8.69
N ALA A 137 -20.14 10.01 -9.41
CA ALA A 137 -21.14 9.00 -9.10
C ALA A 137 -20.60 7.57 -9.30
N HIS A 138 -19.72 7.36 -10.28
CA HIS A 138 -19.06 6.08 -10.52
C HIS A 138 -18.17 5.68 -9.34
N ILE A 139 -17.25 6.55 -8.93
CA ILE A 139 -16.30 6.24 -7.86
C ILE A 139 -16.99 6.03 -6.51
N ARG A 140 -18.02 6.82 -6.18
CA ARG A 140 -18.81 6.63 -4.95
C ARG A 140 -19.48 5.26 -4.93
N ALA A 141 -20.04 4.85 -6.06
CA ALA A 141 -20.76 3.59 -6.16
C ALA A 141 -19.85 2.36 -6.22
N ARG A 142 -18.58 2.53 -6.60
CA ARG A 142 -17.64 1.42 -6.84
C ARG A 142 -16.56 1.29 -5.79
N PHE A 143 -16.09 2.40 -5.23
CA PHE A 143 -14.91 2.44 -4.39
C PHE A 143 -15.19 3.12 -3.04
N ASP A 144 -16.44 3.52 -2.78
CA ASP A 144 -16.84 4.25 -1.57
C ASP A 144 -16.03 5.54 -1.31
N ILE A 145 -15.59 6.21 -2.38
CA ILE A 145 -14.86 7.49 -2.31
C ILE A 145 -15.77 8.64 -2.72
N ASP A 146 -15.84 9.67 -1.87
CA ASP A 146 -16.78 10.76 -1.98
C ASP A 146 -16.53 11.72 -3.14
N ASP A 147 -15.32 11.85 -3.65
CA ASP A 147 -15.02 12.83 -4.69
C ASP A 147 -13.84 12.43 -5.57
N LEU A 148 -13.83 12.99 -6.79
CA LEU A 148 -12.83 12.66 -7.81
C LEU A 148 -11.43 13.07 -7.42
N GLU A 149 -11.27 14.13 -6.64
CA GLU A 149 -9.96 14.61 -6.25
C GLU A 149 -9.33 13.65 -5.25
N THR A 150 -10.09 13.22 -4.25
CA THR A 150 -9.68 12.17 -3.31
C THR A 150 -9.32 10.88 -4.05
N PHE A 151 -10.13 10.44 -5.02
CA PHE A 151 -9.79 9.25 -5.82
C PHE A 151 -8.51 9.46 -6.65
N ARG A 152 -8.37 10.63 -7.28
CA ARG A 152 -7.22 10.98 -8.12
C ARG A 152 -5.93 11.00 -7.30
N GLU A 153 -5.95 11.70 -6.17
CA GLU A 153 -4.82 11.78 -5.24
C GLU A 153 -4.51 10.43 -4.60
N ALA A 154 -5.50 9.58 -4.31
CA ALA A 154 -5.28 8.32 -3.61
C ALA A 154 -4.94 7.14 -4.55
N VAL A 155 -5.51 7.09 -5.75
CA VAL A 155 -5.38 5.94 -6.65
C VAL A 155 -4.53 6.29 -7.86
N VAL A 156 -4.77 7.45 -8.48
CA VAL A 156 -4.22 7.77 -9.81
C VAL A 156 -2.83 8.39 -9.74
N GLU A 157 -2.60 9.36 -8.85
CA GLU A 157 -1.36 10.13 -8.84
C GLU A 157 -0.26 9.50 -7.97
N TRP A 158 0.85 9.13 -8.61
CA TRP A 158 1.98 8.47 -7.94
C TRP A 158 3.32 9.19 -8.16
N PRO A 159 3.47 10.44 -7.70
CA PRO A 159 4.75 11.14 -7.76
C PRO A 159 5.82 10.40 -6.94
N ASP A 160 7.10 10.55 -7.32
CA ASP A 160 8.25 9.88 -6.69
C ASP A 160 8.28 10.02 -5.16
N ASP A 161 7.90 11.19 -4.63
CA ASP A 161 7.89 11.45 -3.19
C ASP A 161 6.79 10.65 -2.48
N ARG A 162 5.64 10.45 -3.13
CA ARG A 162 4.57 9.58 -2.61
C ARG A 162 4.99 8.13 -2.62
N GLN A 163 5.60 7.67 -3.71
CA GLN A 163 6.15 6.30 -3.78
C GLN A 163 7.16 6.06 -2.66
N ARG A 164 8.01 7.05 -2.35
CA ARG A 164 8.95 6.95 -1.22
C ARG A 164 8.24 6.90 0.14
N ALA A 165 7.24 7.75 0.35
CA ALA A 165 6.48 7.77 1.60
C ALA A 165 5.77 6.44 1.86
N VAL A 166 5.11 5.87 0.84
CA VAL A 166 4.45 4.55 0.91
C VAL A 166 5.43 3.43 1.24
N LEU A 167 6.64 3.48 0.69
CA LEU A 167 7.67 2.49 1.02
C LEU A 167 8.14 2.59 2.47
N GLU A 168 8.30 3.82 2.97
CA GLU A 168 8.67 4.07 4.35
C GLU A 168 7.57 3.56 5.29
N GLU A 169 6.31 3.95 5.04
CA GLU A 169 5.14 3.50 5.78
C GLU A 169 5.03 1.97 5.80
N ALA A 170 5.09 1.32 4.64
CA ALA A 170 4.95 -0.13 4.56
C ALA A 170 6.12 -0.88 5.25
N LEU A 171 7.33 -0.31 5.26
CA LEU A 171 8.50 -0.90 5.95
C LEU A 171 8.53 -0.58 7.45
N ALA A 172 8.03 0.58 7.85
CA ALA A 172 8.10 1.08 9.22
C ALA A 172 6.81 0.86 10.00
N GLY A 173 5.69 0.50 9.38
CA GLY A 173 4.36 0.51 10.00
C GLY A 173 4.25 -0.22 11.34
N GLY A 174 4.86 -1.42 11.49
CA GLY A 174 4.84 -2.11 12.79
C GLY A 174 5.74 -1.46 13.85
N LEU A 175 6.78 -0.74 13.44
CA LEU A 175 7.60 0.08 14.34
C LEU A 175 6.88 1.39 14.70
N GLU A 176 6.21 2.05 13.74
CA GLU A 176 5.41 3.24 13.99
C GLU A 176 4.25 2.95 14.94
N MET A 177 3.56 1.82 14.77
CA MET A 177 2.53 1.36 15.72
C MET A 177 3.12 1.13 17.12
N ALA A 178 4.33 0.56 17.21
CA ALA A 178 4.99 0.36 18.48
C ALA A 178 5.45 1.70 19.13
N GLU A 179 5.90 2.66 18.33
CA GLU A 179 6.26 4.01 18.78
C GLU A 179 5.02 4.73 19.31
N GLN A 180 3.91 4.73 18.57
CA GLN A 180 2.63 5.29 19.02
C GLN A 180 2.18 4.64 20.34
N GLY A 181 2.23 3.31 20.45
CA GLY A 181 1.83 2.63 21.68
C GLY A 181 2.70 2.98 22.90
N ILE A 182 3.97 3.34 22.70
CA ILE A 182 4.85 3.86 23.76
C ILE A 182 4.48 5.31 24.12
N GLU A 183 4.18 6.14 23.12
CA GLU A 183 3.74 7.52 23.32
C GLU A 183 2.43 7.57 24.12
N ASP A 184 1.44 6.76 23.76
CA ASP A 184 0.14 6.68 24.46
C ASP A 184 0.32 6.32 25.95
N VAL A 185 1.17 5.32 26.25
CA VAL A 185 1.51 4.95 27.63
C VAL A 185 2.22 6.10 28.35
N THR A 186 3.10 6.81 27.66
CA THR A 186 3.89 7.90 28.25
C THR A 186 2.99 9.08 28.60
N GLU A 187 2.11 9.50 27.69
CA GLU A 187 1.16 10.59 27.92
C GLU A 187 0.24 10.29 29.11
N GLU A 188 -0.32 9.08 29.17
CA GLU A 188 -1.18 8.67 30.28
C GLU A 188 -0.43 8.61 31.63
N LEU A 189 0.86 8.28 31.63
CA LEU A 189 1.68 8.32 32.84
C LEU A 189 2.05 9.75 33.27
N GLU A 190 2.19 10.69 32.34
CA GLU A 190 2.46 12.11 32.63
C GLU A 190 1.23 12.85 33.16
N ASP A 191 0.02 12.45 32.74
CA ASP A 191 -1.25 13.05 33.15
C ASP A 191 -1.76 12.58 34.54
N ARG A 192 -1.04 11.67 35.21
CA ARG A 192 -1.34 11.13 36.56
C ARG A 192 -0.67 11.87 37.72
#